data_AF-A0A849RA85-F1
#
_entry.id   AF-A0A849RA85-F1
#
_cell.length_a   1.000
_cell.length_b   1.000
_cell.length_c   1.000
_cell.angle_alpha   90.00
_cell.angle_beta   90.00
_cell.angle_gamma   90.00
#
_symmetry.space_group_name_H-M   'P 1'
#
loop_
_entity.id
_entity.type
_entity.pdbx_description
1 polymer ?
#
loop_
_entity_poly.entity_id
_entity_poly.type
_entity_poly.pdbx_seq_one_letter_code
_entity_poly.pdbx_strand_id
1 'polypeptide(L)' 'LLAMGLTPGTEFSITRFAPMGDPVEIKLRGFALTLRKDEASVLQIEKL' A
#
# COMPACT_ATOMS: atom_id res chain seq x y z
N LEU A 1 -2.32 -10.47 2.52
CA LEU A 1 -3.10 -9.53 1.66
C LEU A 1 -4.60 -9.56 1.98
N LEU A 2 -5.30 -10.71 1.89
CA LEU A 2 -6.73 -10.79 2.25
C LEU A 2 -7.05 -10.29 3.67
N ALA A 3 -6.24 -10.67 4.66
CA ALA A 3 -6.41 -10.22 6.04
C ALA A 3 -6.17 -8.71 6.25
N MET A 4 -5.47 -8.04 5.33
CA MET A 4 -5.14 -6.61 5.40
C MET A 4 -6.10 -5.72 4.61
N GLY A 5 -7.13 -6.31 3.99
CA GLY A 5 -8.10 -5.57 3.18
C GLY A 5 -7.60 -5.19 1.77
N LEU A 6 -6.43 -5.69 1.36
CA LEU A 6 -5.90 -5.52 0.00
C LEU A 6 -6.36 -6.68 -0.89
N THR A 7 -7.39 -6.43 -1.69
CA THR A 7 -7.91 -7.36 -2.70
C THR A 7 -7.63 -6.82 -4.11
N PRO A 8 -7.61 -7.67 -5.16
CA PRO A 8 -7.53 -7.20 -6.54
C PRO A 8 -8.59 -6.12 -6.83
N GLY A 9 -8.20 -5.07 -7.56
CA GLY A 9 -9.06 -3.91 -7.85
C GLY A 9 -9.22 -2.91 -6.70
N THR A 10 -8.47 -3.06 -5.60
CA THR A 10 -8.49 -2.05 -4.53
C THR A 10 -7.76 -0.80 -4.97
N GLU A 11 -8.48 0.31 -5.06
CA GLU A 11 -7.91 1.63 -5.19
C GLU A 11 -7.39 2.13 -3.83
N PHE A 12 -6.20 2.73 -3.86
CA PHE A 12 -5.59 3.35 -2.69
C PHE A 12 -4.75 4.54 -3.12
N SER A 13 -4.45 5.42 -2.17
CA SER A 13 -3.55 6.55 -2.40
C SER A 13 -2.31 6.40 -1.55
N ILE A 14 -1.15 6.74 -2.09
CA ILE A 14 0.08 6.76 -1.30
C ILE A 14 0.09 8.06 -0.49
N THR A 15 0.20 7.94 0.83
CA THR A 15 0.22 9.09 1.74
C THR A 15 1.65 9.48 2.11
N ARG A 16 2.55 8.51 2.32
CA ARG A 16 3.91 8.80 2.75
C ARG A 16 4.91 7.71 2.36
N PHE A 17 6.12 8.13 2.05
CA PHE A 17 7.29 7.26 1.98
C PHE A 17 8.22 7.59 3.15
N ALA A 18 8.79 6.57 3.79
CA ALA A 18 9.88 6.80 4.72
C ALA A 18 11.14 7.31 3.99
N PRO A 19 12.06 8.02 4.68
CA PRO A 19 13.25 8.60 4.04
C PRO A 19 14.12 7.62 3.27
N MET A 20 14.16 6.35 3.70
CA MET A 20 14.93 5.27 3.06
C MET A 20 14.10 4.43 2.07
N GLY A 21 12.87 4.85 1.78
CA GLY A 21 11.93 4.13 0.91
C GLY A 21 11.22 2.94 1.56
N ASP A 22 11.39 2.71 2.86
CA ASP A 22 10.71 1.67 3.64
C ASP A 22 10.43 2.17 5.08
N PRO A 23 9.19 2.09 5.59
CA PRO A 23 7.97 1.61 4.93
C PRO A 23 7.26 2.65 4.05
N VAL A 24 6.26 2.19 3.31
CA VAL A 24 5.30 3.00 2.55
C VAL A 24 3.96 3.02 3.29
N GLU A 25 3.40 4.20 3.44
CA GLU A 25 2.07 4.40 3.99
C GLU A 25 1.07 4.65 2.85
N ILE A 26 -0.02 3.89 2.85
CA ILE A 26 -1.12 4.01 1.90
C ILE A 26 -2.44 4.24 2.65
N LYS A 27 -3.37 4.92 1.99
CA LYS A 27 -4.73 5.14 2.48
C LYS A 27 -5.72 4.40 1.58
N LEU A 28 -6.55 3.56 2.20
CA LEU A 28 -7.63 2.82 1.54
C LEU A 28 -8.87 2.79 2.45
N ARG A 29 -10.06 2.87 1.87
CA ARG A 29 -11.36 2.70 2.58
C ARG A 29 -11.48 3.47 3.92
N GLY A 30 -10.86 4.64 4.02
CA GLY A 30 -10.90 5.48 5.22
C GLY A 30 -9.88 5.16 6.32
N PHE A 31 -8.98 4.19 6.14
CA PHE A 31 -7.91 3.88 7.07
C PHE A 31 -6.52 3.92 6.40
N ALA A 32 -5.48 4.08 7.22
CA ALA A 32 -4.09 4.03 6.79
C ALA A 32 -3.52 2.62 7.01
N LEU A 33 -2.77 2.14 6.03
CA LEU A 33 -2.05 0.88 6.08
C LEU A 33 -0.57 1.16 5.79
N THR A 34 0.30 0.62 6.62
CA THR A 34 1.74 0.70 6.43
C THR A 34 2.23 -0.62 5.88
N LEU A 35 2.86 -0.59 4.71
CA LEU A 35 3.45 -1.74 4.05
C LEU A 35 4.97 -1.62 4.08
N ARG A 36 5.66 -2.69 4.43
CA ARG A 36 7.09 -2.77 4.20
C ARG A 36 7.39 -2.91 2.71
N LYS A 37 8.61 -2.57 2.31
CA LYS A 37 9.06 -2.64 0.92
C LYS A 37 8.93 -4.03 0.32
N ASP A 38 9.21 -5.08 1.06
CA ASP A 38 9.06 -6.49 0.64
C ASP A 38 7.58 -6.87 0.44
N GLU A 39 6.69 -6.41 1.31
CA GLU A 39 5.23 -6.59 1.16
C GLU A 39 4.67 -5.80 -0.02
N ALA A 40 5.18 -4.59 -0.27
CA ALA A 40 4.79 -3.78 -1.41
C ALA A 40 5.33 -4.33 -2.74
N SER A 41 6.47 -5.03 -2.71
CA SER A 41 7.12 -5.58 -3.92
C SER A 41 6.32 -6.70 -4.59
N VAL A 42 5.40 -7.35 -3.86
CA VAL A 42 4.51 -8.38 -4.43
C VAL A 42 3.20 -7.81 -5.00
N LEU A 43 2.97 -6.49 -4.87
CA LEU A 43 1.79 -5.83 -5.40
C LEU A 43 2.02 -5.43 -6.86
N GLN A 44 1.09 -5.83 -7.73
CA GLN A 44 1.01 -5.30 -9.09
C GLN A 44 0.05 -4.09 -9.08
N ILE A 45 0.57 -2.93 -9.43
CA ILE A 45 -0.15 -1.66 -9.38
C ILE A 45 -0.19 -1.01 -10.76
N GLU A 46 -1.28 -0.34 -11.07
CA GLU A 46 -1.43 0.51 -12.25
C GLU A 46 -1.67 1.94 -11.77
N LYS A 47 -0.98 2.90 -12.39
CA LYS A 47 -1.15 4.31 -12.07
C LYS A 47 -2.32 4.85 -12.89
N LEU A 48 -3.34 5.35 -12.20
CA LEU A 48 -4.44 6.12 -12.78
C LEU A 48 -4.00 7.55 -13.13
#